data_AF-A0A084EZ33-F1
#
_entry.id   AF-A0A084EZ33-F1
#
_cell.length_a   1.000
_cell.length_b   1.000
_cell.length_c   1.000
_cell.angle_alpha   90.00
_cell.angle_beta   90.00
_cell.angle_gamma   90.00
#
_symmetry.space_group_name_H-M   'P 1'
#
loop_
_entity.id
_entity.type
_entity.pdbx_description
1 polymer ?
#
loop_
_entity_poly.entity_id
_entity_poly.type
_entity_poly.pdbx_seq_one_letter_code
_entity_poly.pdbx_strand_id
1 'polypeptide(L)'
;MNFIESTLYQATGSADVVKKAFESLEGEVQNWFNLIIGGLAGLVGLFVIAITIIRAIKITKTDNPEERKALVKSIIIAWSCVAAIILVLIVGNVVIEAIKSTTANGIKKS
;
A
#
# COMPACT_ATOMS: atom_id res chain seq x y z
N MET A 1 12.86 26.37 -42.86
CA MET A 1 11.82 26.09 -41.85
C MET A 1 11.53 24.60 -41.83
N ASN A 2 12.46 23.73 -41.40
CA ASN A 2 12.25 22.26 -41.49
C ASN A 2 13.17 21.35 -40.63
N PHE A 3 14.22 21.86 -39.98
CA PHE A 3 15.11 21.02 -39.16
C PHE A 3 14.83 21.13 -37.66
N ILE A 4 14.59 22.36 -37.17
CA ILE A 4 14.23 22.63 -35.76
C ILE A 4 12.83 22.08 -35.46
N GLU A 5 11.88 22.23 -36.38
CA GLU A 5 10.50 21.75 -36.20
C GLU A 5 10.41 20.22 -36.22
N SER A 6 11.20 19.54 -37.07
CA SER A 6 11.26 18.07 -37.13
C SER A 6 12.04 17.45 -35.97
N THR A 7 13.09 18.10 -35.47
CA THR A 7 13.78 17.67 -34.23
C THR A 7 12.95 17.96 -32.99
N LEU A 8 12.21 19.07 -32.91
CA LEU A 8 11.23 19.30 -31.84
C LEU A 8 10.11 18.25 -31.88
N TYR A 9 9.55 17.92 -33.04
CA TYR A 9 8.48 16.90 -33.17
C TYR A 9 8.95 15.49 -32.84
N GLN A 10 10.21 15.14 -33.15
CA GLN A 10 10.81 13.86 -32.74
C GLN A 10 11.21 13.85 -31.26
N ALA A 11 11.62 14.99 -30.70
CA ALA A 11 11.93 15.11 -29.27
C ALA A 11 10.65 15.09 -28.41
N THR A 12 9.57 15.76 -28.82
CA THR A 12 8.27 15.69 -28.14
C THR A 12 7.59 14.33 -28.36
N GLY A 13 7.68 13.75 -29.57
CA GLY A 13 7.18 12.41 -29.86
C GLY A 13 7.91 11.32 -29.07
N SER A 14 9.23 11.43 -28.86
CA SER A 14 9.98 10.51 -28.01
C SER A 14 9.73 10.75 -26.52
N ALA A 15 9.60 11.99 -26.07
CA ALA A 15 9.23 12.32 -24.70
C ALA A 15 7.81 11.83 -24.34
N ASP A 16 6.83 11.98 -25.22
CA ASP A 16 5.46 11.48 -25.01
C ASP A 16 5.37 9.96 -25.02
N VAL A 17 6.16 9.29 -25.86
CA VAL A 17 6.25 7.82 -25.88
C VAL A 17 6.96 7.29 -24.63
N VAL A 18 8.04 7.94 -24.21
CA VAL A 18 8.74 7.62 -22.95
C VAL A 18 7.83 7.88 -21.76
N LYS A 19 7.12 9.01 -21.74
CA LYS A 19 6.15 9.34 -20.70
C LYS A 19 5.00 8.35 -20.63
N LYS A 20 4.40 7.96 -21.76
CA LYS A 20 3.37 6.91 -21.79
C LYS A 20 3.90 5.55 -21.34
N ALA A 21 5.14 5.22 -21.69
CA ALA A 21 5.78 3.99 -21.23
C ALA A 21 5.99 4.02 -19.71
N PHE A 22 6.41 5.17 -19.15
CA PHE A 22 6.52 5.37 -17.70
C PHE A 22 5.15 5.35 -17.00
N GLU A 23 4.12 6.00 -17.53
CA GLU A 23 2.76 5.98 -16.98
C GLU A 23 2.16 4.56 -16.99
N SER A 24 2.44 3.78 -18.04
CA SER A 24 2.04 2.37 -18.13
C SER A 24 2.81 1.50 -17.13
N LEU A 25 4.12 1.70 -16.98
CA LEU A 25 4.93 1.00 -15.98
C LEU A 25 4.49 1.36 -14.56
N GLU A 26 4.22 2.63 -14.30
CA GLU A 26 3.81 3.15 -13.00
C GLU A 26 2.44 2.58 -12.59
N GLY A 27 1.49 2.52 -13.54
CA GLY A 27 0.20 1.88 -13.33
C GLY A 27 0.31 0.38 -13.03
N GLU A 28 1.18 -0.33 -13.74
CA GLU A 28 1.37 -1.77 -13.56
C GLU A 28 2.13 -2.09 -12.26
N VAL A 29 3.19 -1.34 -11.94
CA VAL A 29 3.94 -1.45 -10.67
C VAL A 29 3.04 -1.14 -9.49
N GLN A 30 2.22 -0.09 -9.56
CA GLN A 30 1.24 0.19 -8.50
C GLN A 30 0.24 -0.93 -8.31
N ASN A 31 -0.26 -1.51 -9.41
CA ASN A 31 -1.24 -2.58 -9.32
C ASN A 31 -0.62 -3.82 -8.68
N TRP A 32 0.62 -4.17 -9.03
CA TRP A 32 1.40 -5.21 -8.36
C TRP A 32 1.66 -4.91 -6.89
N PHE A 33 2.00 -3.66 -6.56
CA PHE A 33 2.25 -3.23 -5.18
C PHE A 33 0.99 -3.35 -4.32
N ASN A 34 -0.16 -2.88 -4.83
CA ASN A 34 -1.45 -2.98 -4.17
C ASN A 34 -1.93 -4.43 -4.06
N LEU A 35 -1.70 -5.26 -5.08
CA LEU A 35 -2.06 -6.67 -5.06
C LEU A 35 -1.24 -7.46 -4.03
N ILE A 36 0.09 -7.27 -4.01
CA ILE A 36 0.98 -7.99 -3.10
C ILE A 36 0.79 -7.50 -1.66
N ILE A 37 0.84 -6.19 -1.43
CA ILE A 37 0.73 -5.64 -0.07
C ILE A 37 -0.70 -5.79 0.45
N GLY A 38 -1.72 -5.51 -0.38
CA GLY A 38 -3.12 -5.69 -0.02
C GLY A 38 -3.44 -7.17 0.25
N GLY A 39 -2.93 -8.08 -0.58
CA GLY A 39 -3.11 -9.52 -0.41
C GLY A 39 -2.45 -10.04 0.89
N LEU A 40 -1.21 -9.65 1.16
CA LEU A 40 -0.50 -10.02 2.39
C LEU A 40 -1.18 -9.42 3.62
N ALA A 41 -1.60 -8.15 3.57
CA ALA A 41 -2.32 -7.51 4.66
C ALA A 41 -3.66 -8.18 4.95
N GLY A 42 -4.40 -8.59 3.90
CA GLY A 42 -5.65 -9.34 4.04
C GLY A 42 -5.45 -10.70 4.72
N LEU A 43 -4.41 -11.44 4.32
CA LEU A 43 -4.03 -12.72 4.94
C LEU A 43 -3.64 -12.57 6.42
N VAL A 44 -2.81 -11.56 6.73
CA VAL A 44 -2.41 -11.27 8.11
C VAL A 44 -3.62 -10.86 8.95
N GLY A 45 -4.51 -10.03 8.41
CA GLY A 45 -5.76 -9.63 9.08
C GLY A 45 -6.64 -10.83 9.42
N LEU A 46 -6.86 -11.74 8.47
CA LEU A 46 -7.61 -12.98 8.69
C LEU A 46 -6.97 -13.85 9.79
N PHE A 47 -5.64 -13.98 9.76
CA PHE A 47 -4.92 -14.77 10.76
C PHE A 47 -5.06 -14.20 12.18
N VAL A 48 -4.98 -12.88 12.32
CA VAL A 48 -5.19 -12.19 13.60
C VAL A 48 -6.63 -12.37 14.10
N ILE A 49 -7.63 -12.29 13.22
CA ILE A 49 -9.03 -12.54 13.58
C ILE A 49 -9.20 -13.99 14.08
N ALA A 50 -8.65 -14.98 13.37
CA ALA A 50 -8.73 -16.37 13.77
C ALA A 50 -8.11 -16.62 15.17
N ILE A 51 -6.90 -16.09 15.41
CA ILE A 51 -6.24 -16.19 16.73
C ILE A 51 -7.07 -15.47 17.81
N THR A 52 -7.63 -14.30 17.50
CA THR A 52 -8.45 -13.54 18.44
C THR A 52 -9.67 -14.34 18.87
N ILE A 53 -10.39 -14.98 17.93
CA ILE A 53 -11.56 -15.81 18.24
C ILE A 53 -11.16 -16.98 19.14
N ILE A 54 -10.09 -17.71 18.82
CA ILE A 54 -9.60 -18.83 19.63
C ILE A 54 -9.27 -18.37 21.05
N ARG A 55 -8.56 -17.24 21.18
CA ARG A 55 -8.20 -16.68 22.49
C ARG A 55 -9.40 -16.13 23.25
N ALA A 56 -10.39 -15.54 22.58
CA ALA A 56 -11.62 -15.06 23.19
C ALA A 56 -12.45 -16.22 23.77
N ILE A 57 -12.55 -17.35 23.05
CA ILE A 57 -13.17 -18.58 23.56
C ILE A 57 -12.39 -19.14 24.75
N LYS A 58 -11.05 -19.04 24.74
CA LYS A 58 -10.22 -19.49 25.87
C LYS A 58 -10.36 -18.59 27.10
N ILE A 59 -10.59 -17.28 26.90
CA ILE A 59 -10.88 -16.30 27.96
C ILE A 59 -12.18 -16.61 28.68
N THR A 60 -13.23 -17.04 27.96
CA THR A 60 -14.53 -17.36 28.59
C THR A 60 -14.52 -18.70 29.32
N LYS A 61 -13.52 -19.54 29.07
CA LYS A 61 -13.35 -20.86 29.69
C LYS A 61 -12.27 -20.92 30.78
N THR A 62 -11.52 -19.84 31.01
CA THR A 62 -10.49 -19.82 32.06
C THR A 62 -10.99 -19.08 33.29
N ASP A 63 -10.92 -19.76 34.44
CA ASP A 63 -11.27 -19.19 35.75
C ASP A 63 -10.06 -18.54 36.43
N ASN A 64 -8.85 -18.73 35.87
CA ASN A 64 -7.63 -18.12 36.39
C ASN A 64 -7.52 -16.64 35.92
N PRO A 65 -7.57 -15.67 36.84
CA PRO A 65 -7.53 -14.25 36.48
C PRO A 65 -6.18 -13.82 35.87
N GLU A 66 -5.07 -14.49 36.19
CA GLU A 66 -3.76 -14.17 35.62
C GLU A 66 -3.66 -14.62 34.16
N GLU A 67 -4.10 -15.84 33.85
CA GLU A 67 -4.17 -16.33 32.47
C GLU A 67 -5.12 -15.49 31.63
N ARG A 68 -6.27 -15.10 32.20
CA ARG A 68 -7.24 -14.24 31.52
C ARG A 68 -6.63 -12.89 31.14
N LYS A 69 -5.86 -12.26 32.03
CA LYS A 69 -5.13 -11.00 31.72
C LYS A 69 -4.07 -11.20 30.64
N ALA A 70 -3.33 -12.30 30.67
CA ALA A 70 -2.32 -12.61 29.65
C ALA A 70 -2.96 -12.81 28.26
N LEU A 71 -4.08 -13.53 28.20
CA LEU A 71 -4.84 -13.74 26.97
C LEU A 71 -5.39 -12.43 26.41
N VAL A 72 -5.99 -11.58 27.25
CA VAL A 72 -6.49 -10.25 26.84
C VAL A 72 -5.34 -9.37 26.33
N LYS A 73 -4.21 -9.32 27.04
CA LYS A 73 -3.03 -8.53 26.62
C LYS A 73 -2.51 -8.99 25.26
N SER A 74 -2.50 -10.30 25.02
CA SER A 74 -2.06 -10.86 23.74
C SER A 74 -3.00 -10.52 22.58
N ILE A 75 -4.31 -10.35 22.84
CA ILE A 75 -5.29 -9.90 21.84
C ILE A 75 -5.06 -8.42 21.52
N ILE A 76 -4.87 -7.57 22.54
CA ILE A 76 -4.61 -6.14 22.35
C ILE A 76 -3.36 -5.92 21.50
N ILE A 77 -2.28 -6.68 21.78
CA ILE A 77 -1.04 -6.61 21.00
C ILE A 77 -1.30 -7.03 19.54
N ALA A 78 -2.03 -8.13 19.32
CA ALA A 78 -2.35 -8.59 17.96
C ALA A 78 -3.14 -7.53 17.16
N TRP A 79 -4.11 -6.86 17.78
CA TRP A 79 -4.85 -5.76 17.15
C TRP A 79 -4.01 -4.51 16.93
N SER A 80 -3.07 -4.20 17.82
CA SER A 80 -2.13 -3.08 17.61
C SER A 80 -1.24 -3.30 16.38
N CYS A 81 -0.82 -4.55 16.12
CA CYS A 81 -0.10 -4.90 14.88
C CYS A 81 -0.96 -4.69 13.63
N VAL A 82 -2.25 -5.06 13.67
CA VAL A 82 -3.17 -4.82 12.55
C VAL A 82 -3.34 -3.32 12.30
N ALA A 83 -3.51 -2.52 13.35
CA ALA A 83 -3.61 -1.07 13.24
C ALA A 83 -2.35 -0.44 12.62
N ALA A 84 -1.16 -0.94 12.96
CA ALA A 84 0.09 -0.50 12.37
C ALA A 84 0.18 -0.81 10.87
N ILE A 85 -0.25 -2.00 10.43
CA ILE A 85 -0.28 -2.37 9.01
C ILE A 85 -1.25 -1.48 8.22
N ILE A 86 -2.42 -1.19 8.80
CA ILE A 86 -3.39 -0.27 8.18
C ILE A 86 -2.80 1.13 8.05
N LEU A 87 -2.07 1.61 9.06
CA LEU A 87 -1.36 2.89 9.01
C LEU A 87 -0.33 2.94 7.87
N VAL A 88 0.47 1.87 7.70
CA VAL A 88 1.44 1.76 6.61
C VAL A 88 0.75 1.79 5.24
N LEU A 89 -0.38 1.10 5.09
CA LEU A 89 -1.17 1.13 3.85
C LEU A 89 -1.70 2.53 3.52
N ILE A 90 -2.24 3.23 4.53
CA ILE A 90 -2.75 4.59 4.35
C ILE A 90 -1.61 5.54 3.96
N VAL A 91 -0.49 5.51 4.68
CA VAL A 91 0.68 6.36 4.37
C VAL A 91 1.25 6.01 3.00
N GLY A 92 1.31 4.72 2.63
CA GLY A 92 1.74 4.27 1.31
C GLY A 92 0.88 4.85 0.19
N ASN A 93 -0.45 4.86 0.35
CA ASN A 93 -1.36 5.49 -0.61
C ASN A 93 -1.13 6.99 -0.72
N VAL A 94 -0.90 7.70 0.39
CA VAL A 94 -0.62 9.15 0.38
C VAL A 94 0.71 9.46 -0.32
N VAL A 95 1.76 8.66 -0.08
CA VAL A 95 3.07 8.82 -0.76
C VAL A 95 2.93 8.60 -2.26
N ILE A 96 2.18 7.58 -2.65
CA ILE A 96 1.84 7.29 -4.04
C ILE A 96 1.10 8.47 -4.70
N GLU A 97 0.11 9.05 -4.03
CA GLU A 97 -0.63 10.22 -4.53
C GLU A 97 0.28 11.46 -4.64
N ALA A 98 1.20 11.64 -3.69
CA ALA A 98 2.18 12.72 -3.74
C ALA A 98 3.16 12.57 -4.93
N ILE A 99 3.63 11.35 -5.20
CA ILE A 99 4.46 11.03 -6.38
C ILE A 99 3.68 11.35 -7.67
N LYS A 100 2.43 10.89 -7.79
CA LYS A 100 1.56 11.20 -8.94
C LYS A 100 1.41 12.71 -9.16
N SER A 101 1.20 13.47 -8.09
CA SER A 101 1.06 14.92 -8.17
C SER A 101 2.35 15.61 -8.64
N THR A 102 3.51 15.08 -8.22
CA THR A 102 4.82 15.65 -8.55
C THR A 102 5.20 15.34 -10.00
N THR A 103 4.97 14.10 -10.47
CA THR A 103 5.16 13.69 -11.86
C THR A 103 4.23 14.46 -12.81
N ALA A 104 2.94 14.63 -12.45
CA ALA A 104 1.99 15.41 -13.24
C ALA A 104 2.37 16.90 -13.37
N ASN A 105 2.97 17.49 -12.34
CA ASN A 105 3.41 18.89 -12.34
C ASN A 105 4.78 19.09 -13.00
N GLY A 106 5.69 18.13 -12.89
CA GLY A 106 7.00 18.17 -13.57
C GLY A 106 6.88 18.15 -15.09
N ILE A 107 5.88 17.45 -15.62
CA ILE A 107 5.66 17.36 -17.07
C ILE A 107 4.92 18.58 -17.64
N LYS A 108 4.19 19.35 -16.82
CA LYS A 108 3.59 20.62 -17.26
C LYS A 108 4.59 21.78 -17.34
N LYS A 109 5.80 21.60 -16.80
CA LYS A 109 6.84 22.64 -16.70
C LYS A 109 8.03 22.43 -17.66
N SER A 110 8.12 21.28 -18.32
CA SER A 110 9.07 21.00 -19.41
C SER A 110 8.40 21.15 -20.77
#